data_AF-A0A349GFP7-F1
#
_entry.id   AF-A0A349GFP7-F1
#
_cell.length_a   1.000
_cell.length_b   1.000
_cell.length_c   1.000
_cell.angle_alpha   90.00
_cell.angle_beta   90.00
_cell.angle_gamma   90.00
#
_symmetry.space_group_name_H-M   'P 1'
#
loop_
_entity.id
_entity.type
_entity.pdbx_description
1 polymer ?
#
loop_
_entity_poly.entity_id
_entity_poly.type
_entity_poly.pdbx_seq_one_letter_code
_entity_poly.pdbx_strand_id
1 'polypeptide(L)'
;SPFVGMFIARVSKGRTVREFVTAVLIVPTVITVVWMSAFGGAAIEQIQQGVGELAENGLTEVSLATFQMFANLPLTGILSFVGIILVLVFFVTSSDSGSLVIDSITAGGKTDAPTAQRVFWVVAEGAIAAALIFGGGEDALGAIQATAISAGLPFTVVLLIMTWGLLKGLSHERQLLIARGELT
;
A
#
# COMPACT_ATOMS: atom_id res chain seq x y z
N SER A 1 -6.01 -3.44 -2.95
CA SER A 1 -6.24 -4.91 -2.87
C SER A 1 -5.89 -5.68 -4.14
N PRO A 2 -6.21 -5.29 -5.39
CA PRO A 2 -5.91 -6.13 -6.56
C PRO A 2 -4.40 -6.28 -6.81
N PHE A 3 -3.65 -5.19 -6.70
CA PHE A 3 -2.18 -5.18 -6.81
C PHE A 3 -1.51 -6.13 -5.80
N VAL A 4 -1.70 -5.82 -4.51
CA VAL A 4 -1.13 -6.59 -3.40
C VAL A 4 -1.59 -8.05 -3.42
N GLY A 5 -2.88 -8.30 -3.71
CA GLY A 5 -3.44 -9.65 -3.76
C GLY A 5 -2.78 -10.52 -4.83
N MET A 6 -2.51 -9.99 -6.02
CA MET A 6 -1.83 -10.73 -7.08
C MET A 6 -0.38 -11.07 -6.70
N PHE A 7 0.35 -10.13 -6.10
CA PHE A 7 1.71 -10.37 -5.63
C PHE A 7 1.75 -11.46 -4.54
N ILE A 8 0.94 -11.32 -3.49
CA ILE A 8 0.90 -12.27 -2.38
C ILE A 8 0.49 -13.66 -2.90
N ALA A 9 -0.49 -13.75 -3.81
CA ALA A 9 -0.91 -15.02 -4.40
C ALA A 9 0.23 -15.74 -5.13
N ARG A 10 1.05 -15.00 -5.91
CA ARG A 10 2.19 -15.58 -6.65
C ARG A 10 3.27 -16.16 -5.72
N VAL A 11 3.63 -15.43 -4.67
CA VAL A 11 4.67 -15.88 -3.72
C VAL A 11 4.18 -16.94 -2.72
N SER A 12 2.86 -17.15 -2.63
CA SER A 12 2.24 -18.08 -1.69
C SER A 12 1.89 -19.45 -2.28
N LYS A 13 2.36 -19.76 -3.50
CA LYS A 13 2.11 -21.05 -4.15
C LYS A 13 2.62 -22.21 -3.27
N GLY A 14 1.75 -23.17 -2.99
CA GLY A 14 2.07 -24.36 -2.17
C GLY A 14 1.95 -24.17 -0.66
N ARG A 15 1.51 -23.00 -0.18
CA ARG A 15 1.18 -22.78 1.25
C ARG A 15 -0.24 -23.22 1.57
N THR A 16 -0.47 -23.67 2.80
CA THR A 16 -1.84 -23.90 3.29
C THR A 16 -2.57 -22.58 3.47
N VAL A 17 -3.91 -22.60 3.39
CA VAL A 17 -4.74 -21.40 3.62
C VAL A 17 -4.45 -20.79 5.00
N ARG A 18 -4.22 -21.62 6.02
CA ARG A 18 -3.91 -21.16 7.38
C ARG A 18 -2.58 -20.42 7.43
N GLU A 19 -1.51 -21.01 6.91
CA GLU A 19 -0.19 -20.36 6.86
C GLU A 19 -0.25 -19.05 6.07
N PHE A 20 -0.94 -19.05 4.94
CA PHE A 20 -1.15 -17.86 4.12
C PHE A 20 -1.82 -16.74 4.93
N VAL A 21 -2.98 -17.00 5.54
CA VAL A 21 -3.73 -15.99 6.30
C VAL A 21 -2.91 -15.49 7.49
N THR A 22 -2.27 -16.40 8.25
CA THR A 22 -1.46 -16.02 9.41
C THR A 22 -0.27 -15.17 9.00
N ALA A 23 0.48 -15.53 7.96
CA ALA A 23 1.65 -14.77 7.52
C ALA A 23 1.26 -13.38 6.98
N VAL A 24 0.20 -13.32 6.15
CA VAL A 24 -0.27 -12.08 5.52
C VAL A 24 -0.83 -11.08 6.53
N LEU A 25 -1.42 -11.56 7.63
CA LEU A 25 -1.91 -10.70 8.70
C LEU A 25 -0.81 -10.32 9.68
N ILE A 26 -0.06 -11.28 10.20
CA ILE A 26 0.87 -11.04 11.32
C ILE A 26 2.12 -10.28 10.88
N VAL A 27 2.74 -10.66 9.76
CA VAL A 27 4.04 -10.09 9.37
C VAL A 27 3.94 -8.58 9.10
N PRO A 28 2.99 -8.09 8.26
CA PRO A 28 2.85 -6.65 8.05
C PRO A 28 2.43 -5.91 9.31
N THR A 29 1.55 -6.48 10.14
CA THR A 29 1.11 -5.84 11.39
C THR A 29 2.28 -5.62 12.34
N VAL A 30 3.14 -6.62 12.54
CA VAL A 30 4.31 -6.49 13.42
C VAL A 30 5.26 -5.41 12.89
N ILE A 31 5.53 -5.40 11.59
CA ILE A 31 6.38 -4.38 10.96
C ILE A 31 5.79 -2.98 11.16
N THR A 32 4.48 -2.81 10.94
CA THR A 32 3.79 -1.53 11.15
C THR A 32 3.82 -1.09 12.60
N VAL A 33 3.65 -2.01 13.56
CA VAL A 33 3.75 -1.69 14.99
C VAL A 33 5.14 -1.18 15.32
N VAL A 34 6.19 -1.89 14.89
CA VAL A 34 7.58 -1.47 15.13
C VAL A 34 7.83 -0.09 14.50
N TRP A 35 7.38 0.13 13.27
CA TRP A 35 7.52 1.41 12.58
C TRP A 35 6.82 2.55 13.32
N MET A 36 5.53 2.39 13.64
CA MET A 36 4.74 3.43 14.30
C MET A 36 5.24 3.70 15.73
N SER A 37 5.66 2.67 16.47
CA SER A 37 6.25 2.84 17.79
C SER A 37 7.59 3.58 17.73
N ALA A 38 8.44 3.31 16.73
CA ALA A 38 9.73 3.98 16.59
C ALA A 38 9.59 5.44 16.14
N PHE A 39 9.00 5.69 14.97
CA PHE A 39 8.92 7.03 14.38
C PHE A 39 7.82 7.88 15.02
N GLY A 40 6.63 7.30 15.21
CA GLY A 40 5.52 8.00 15.87
C GLY A 40 5.81 8.26 17.34
N GLY A 41 6.42 7.29 18.03
CA GLY A 41 6.88 7.47 19.41
C GLY A 41 7.91 8.60 19.54
N ALA A 42 8.93 8.64 18.68
CA ALA A 42 9.92 9.71 18.68
C ALA A 42 9.31 11.10 18.41
N ALA A 43 8.36 11.20 17.47
CA ALA A 43 7.64 12.45 17.21
C ALA A 43 6.82 12.90 18.43
N ILE A 44 6.11 11.99 19.08
CA ILE A 44 5.32 12.29 20.28
C ILE A 44 6.22 12.71 21.44
N GLU A 45 7.36 12.05 21.62
CA GLU A 45 8.34 12.40 22.66
C GLU A 45 8.87 13.83 22.46
N GLN A 46 9.22 14.20 21.22
CA GLN A 46 9.64 15.57 20.89
C GLN A 46 8.55 16.60 21.23
N ILE A 47 7.29 16.31 20.89
CA ILE A 47 6.15 17.17 21.22
C ILE A 47 5.99 17.32 22.74
N GLN A 48 6.04 16.22 23.49
CA GLN A 48 5.89 16.23 24.95
C GLN A 48 7.03 16.99 25.66
N GLN A 49 8.24 16.92 25.12
CA GLN A 49 9.42 17.61 25.66
C GLN A 49 9.52 19.07 25.20
N GLY A 50 8.63 19.54 24.32
CA GLY A 50 8.70 20.91 23.80
C GLY A 50 9.85 21.13 22.81
N VAL A 51 10.28 20.08 22.09
CA VAL A 51 11.47 20.10 21.23
C VAL A 51 11.08 20.17 19.75
N GLY A 52 11.56 21.22 19.09
CA GLY A 52 11.52 21.37 17.64
C GLY A 52 10.16 21.78 17.06
N GLU A 53 10.12 21.85 15.73
CA GLU A 53 9.01 22.43 14.95
C GLU A 53 7.64 21.81 15.29
N LEU A 54 7.59 20.49 15.49
CA LEU A 54 6.35 19.77 15.81
C LEU A 54 5.76 20.18 17.15
N ALA A 55 6.59 20.62 18.10
CA ALA A 55 6.15 21.07 19.42
C ALA A 55 5.76 22.56 19.41
N GLU A 56 6.49 23.39 18.68
CA GLU A 56 6.30 24.84 18.65
C GLU A 56 5.11 25.26 17.79
N ASN A 57 5.05 24.75 16.55
CA ASN A 57 4.07 25.16 15.55
C ASN A 57 3.05 24.06 15.23
N GLY A 58 3.21 22.86 15.80
CA GLY A 58 2.36 21.72 15.53
C GLY A 58 2.57 21.14 14.13
N LEU A 59 1.64 20.26 13.72
CA LEU A 59 1.61 19.69 12.37
C LEU A 59 1.03 20.69 11.37
N THR A 60 1.91 21.50 10.77
CA THR A 60 1.54 22.45 9.71
C THR A 60 1.34 21.74 8.37
N GLU A 61 2.31 20.94 7.97
CA GLU A 61 2.32 20.20 6.70
C GLU A 61 2.56 18.72 6.96
N VAL A 62 1.55 17.88 6.68
CA VAL A 62 1.63 16.42 6.91
C VAL A 62 2.78 15.79 6.12
N SER A 63 3.08 16.32 4.94
CA SER A 63 4.18 15.86 4.08
C SER A 63 5.58 16.09 4.69
N LEU A 64 5.72 17.06 5.59
CA LEU A 64 6.98 17.41 6.24
C LEU A 64 7.17 16.75 7.62
N ALA A 65 6.12 16.16 8.19
CA ALA A 65 6.11 15.65 9.57
C ALA A 65 7.32 14.76 9.92
N THR A 66 7.67 13.80 9.03
CA THR A 66 8.81 12.90 9.26
C THR A 66 10.15 13.64 9.22
N PHE A 67 10.29 14.63 8.34
CA PHE A 67 11.53 15.42 8.22
C PHE A 67 11.66 16.42 9.37
N GLN A 68 10.55 16.99 9.84
CA GLN A 68 10.51 17.81 11.06
C GLN A 68 10.92 16.98 12.28
N MET A 69 10.48 15.72 12.37
CA MET A 69 10.93 14.80 13.42
C MET A 69 12.44 14.49 13.28
N PHE A 70 12.98 14.31 12.07
CA PHE A 70 14.42 14.09 11.85
C PHE A 70 15.28 15.31 12.23
N ALA A 71 14.72 16.52 12.19
CA ALA A 71 15.45 17.76 12.48
C ALA A 71 16.05 17.79 13.88
N ASN A 72 15.47 17.03 14.81
CA ASN A 72 15.93 16.96 16.20
C ASN A 72 16.72 15.67 16.52
N LEU A 73 17.04 14.86 15.51
CA LEU A 73 17.87 13.66 15.67
C LEU A 73 19.30 13.91 15.20
N PRO A 74 20.30 13.21 15.76
CA PRO A 74 21.66 13.28 15.23
C PRO A 74 21.68 12.83 13.76
N LEU A 75 22.56 13.44 12.97
CA LEU A 75 22.73 13.12 11.54
C LEU A 75 21.50 13.44 10.66
N THR A 76 20.67 14.44 11.03
CA THR A 76 19.50 14.89 10.24
C THR A 76 19.75 14.95 8.74
N GLY A 77 20.85 15.57 8.29
CA GLY A 77 21.15 15.70 6.86
C GLY A 77 21.24 14.36 6.15
N ILE A 78 21.84 13.36 6.78
CA ILE A 78 21.95 12.00 6.25
C ILE A 78 20.59 11.30 6.31
N LEU A 79 19.88 11.39 7.44
CA LEU A 79 18.56 10.78 7.62
C LEU A 79 17.55 11.30 6.59
N SER A 80 17.48 12.62 6.40
CA SER A 80 16.61 13.26 5.42
C SER A 80 17.00 12.89 4.00
N PHE A 81 18.29 12.87 3.66
CA PHE A 81 18.76 12.45 2.34
C PHE A 81 18.36 11.00 2.04
N VAL A 82 18.65 10.07 2.96
CA VAL A 82 18.26 8.66 2.81
C VAL A 82 16.74 8.53 2.73
N GLY A 83 15.99 9.28 3.55
CA GLY A 83 14.52 9.30 3.51
C GLY A 83 13.96 9.71 2.15
N ILE A 84 14.50 10.76 1.53
CA ILE A 84 14.11 11.20 0.19
C ILE A 84 14.40 10.12 -0.85
N ILE A 85 15.59 9.52 -0.81
CA ILE A 85 15.96 8.43 -1.73
C ILE A 85 15.03 7.22 -1.55
N LEU A 86 14.71 6.84 -0.31
CA LEU A 86 13.78 5.75 -0.03
C LEU A 86 12.38 6.05 -0.58
N VAL A 87 11.85 7.27 -0.36
CA VAL A 87 10.55 7.68 -0.93
C VAL A 87 10.56 7.56 -2.45
N LEU A 88 11.63 8.01 -3.12
CA LEU A 88 11.76 7.89 -4.57
C LEU A 88 11.80 6.43 -5.04
N VAL A 89 12.60 5.59 -4.39
CA VAL A 89 12.70 4.15 -4.73
C VAL A 89 11.36 3.45 -4.52
N PHE A 90 10.68 3.71 -3.40
CA PHE A 90 9.36 3.14 -3.13
C PHE A 90 8.33 3.62 -4.14
N PHE A 91 8.35 4.90 -4.52
CA PHE A 91 7.45 5.45 -5.53
C PHE A 91 7.64 4.77 -6.88
N VAL A 92 8.88 4.72 -7.39
CA VAL A 92 9.21 4.10 -8.68
C VAL A 92 8.85 2.62 -8.69
N THR A 93 9.23 1.88 -7.65
CA THR A 93 8.98 0.43 -7.56
C THR A 93 7.48 0.13 -7.44
N SER A 94 6.74 0.95 -6.69
CA SER A 94 5.28 0.79 -6.53
C SER A 94 4.53 1.10 -7.81
N SER A 95 4.94 2.13 -8.56
CA SER A 95 4.34 2.47 -9.85
C SER A 95 4.59 1.39 -10.89
N ASP A 96 5.82 0.89 -11.03
CA ASP A 96 6.14 -0.20 -11.96
C ASP A 96 5.30 -1.46 -11.65
N SER A 97 5.25 -1.85 -10.38
CA SER A 97 4.51 -3.02 -9.94
C SER A 97 2.99 -2.84 -10.11
N GLY A 98 2.48 -1.62 -9.87
CA GLY A 98 1.08 -1.25 -10.06
C GLY A 98 0.65 -1.32 -11.52
N SER A 99 1.40 -0.68 -12.40
CA SER A 99 1.14 -0.68 -13.85
C SER A 99 1.19 -2.09 -14.43
N LEU A 100 2.08 -2.98 -13.96
CA LEU A 100 2.11 -4.39 -14.38
C LEU A 100 0.79 -5.12 -14.07
N VAL A 101 0.14 -4.80 -12.96
CA VAL A 101 -1.14 -5.42 -12.59
C VAL A 101 -2.28 -4.88 -13.44
N ILE A 102 -2.32 -3.57 -13.70
CA ILE A 102 -3.32 -2.98 -14.60
C ILE A 102 -3.16 -3.55 -16.02
N ASP A 103 -1.92 -3.63 -16.50
CA ASP A 103 -1.55 -4.22 -17.78
C ASP A 103 -2.03 -5.68 -17.89
N SER A 104 -1.77 -6.48 -16.85
CA SER A 104 -2.22 -7.88 -16.80
C SER A 104 -3.75 -8.00 -16.83
N ILE A 105 -4.48 -7.18 -16.08
CA ILE A 105 -5.96 -7.22 -16.03
C ILE A 105 -6.55 -6.80 -17.39
N THR A 106 -6.01 -5.75 -17.99
CA THR A 106 -6.51 -5.18 -19.25
C THR A 106 -6.11 -6.02 -20.47
N ALA A 107 -5.06 -6.83 -20.37
CA ALA A 107 -4.69 -7.85 -21.36
C ALA A 107 -5.44 -9.19 -21.19
N GLY A 108 -6.50 -9.25 -20.36
CA GLY A 108 -7.29 -10.46 -20.13
C GLY A 108 -6.59 -11.51 -19.27
N GLY A 109 -5.68 -11.09 -18.39
CA GLY A 109 -4.93 -11.96 -17.47
C GLY A 109 -3.61 -12.49 -18.04
N LYS A 110 -3.21 -12.08 -19.25
CA LYS A 110 -1.92 -12.46 -19.84
C LYS A 110 -0.78 -11.73 -19.15
N THR A 111 0.26 -12.46 -18.77
CA THR A 111 1.46 -11.90 -18.14
C THR A 111 2.48 -11.35 -19.14
N ASP A 112 2.30 -11.66 -20.42
CA ASP A 112 3.13 -11.18 -21.53
C ASP A 112 2.34 -10.17 -22.38
N ALA A 113 2.04 -9.03 -21.78
CA ALA A 113 1.38 -7.91 -22.45
C ALA A 113 2.41 -7.02 -23.17
N PRO A 114 2.05 -6.40 -24.31
CA PRO A 114 2.96 -5.56 -25.08
C PRO A 114 3.56 -4.45 -24.23
N THR A 115 4.87 -4.20 -24.38
CA THR A 115 5.58 -3.14 -23.64
C THR A 115 4.94 -1.75 -23.82
N ALA A 116 4.34 -1.49 -24.99
CA ALA A 116 3.62 -0.25 -25.25
C ALA A 116 2.39 -0.05 -24.34
N GLN A 117 1.66 -1.12 -24.02
CA GLN A 117 0.49 -1.06 -23.12
C GLN A 117 0.93 -0.74 -21.69
N ARG A 118 2.05 -1.33 -21.25
CA ARG A 118 2.64 -1.04 -19.95
C ARG A 118 3.11 0.41 -19.84
N VAL A 119 3.81 0.92 -20.86
CA VAL A 119 4.25 2.32 -20.90
C VAL A 119 3.04 3.26 -20.87
N PHE A 120 1.96 2.92 -21.57
CA PHE A 120 0.71 3.67 -21.49
C PHE A 120 0.17 3.76 -20.07
N TRP A 121 0.12 2.64 -19.33
CA TRP A 121 -0.38 2.63 -17.95
C TRP A 121 0.52 3.42 -16.98
N VAL A 122 1.85 3.29 -17.09
CA VAL A 122 2.80 4.07 -16.27
C VAL A 122 2.62 5.57 -16.52
N VAL A 123 2.50 5.99 -17.78
CA VAL A 123 2.32 7.41 -18.13
C VAL A 123 0.94 7.91 -17.71
N ALA A 124 -0.11 7.10 -17.86
CA ALA A 124 -1.47 7.47 -17.43
C ALA A 124 -1.56 7.67 -15.92
N GLU A 125 -0.98 6.76 -15.11
CA GLU A 125 -0.89 6.91 -13.65
C GLU A 125 -0.16 8.19 -13.26
N GLY A 126 0.99 8.46 -13.88
CA GLY A 126 1.76 9.70 -13.66
C GLY A 126 0.98 10.96 -14.05
N ALA A 127 0.24 10.92 -15.16
CA ALA A 127 -0.61 12.03 -15.59
C ALA A 127 -1.77 12.28 -14.64
N ILE A 128 -2.40 11.23 -14.11
CA ILE A 128 -3.44 11.34 -13.08
C ILE A 128 -2.86 11.95 -11.80
N ALA A 129 -1.69 11.47 -11.35
CA ALA A 129 -1.02 12.04 -10.18
C ALA A 129 -0.70 13.53 -10.36
N ALA A 130 -0.15 13.91 -11.52
CA ALA A 130 0.11 15.31 -11.84
C ALA A 130 -1.16 16.15 -11.89
N ALA A 131 -2.24 15.64 -12.48
CA ALA A 131 -3.54 16.32 -12.54
C ALA A 131 -4.17 16.50 -11.14
N LEU A 132 -4.03 15.52 -10.25
CA LEU A 132 -4.53 15.61 -8.87
C LEU A 132 -3.73 16.61 -8.03
N ILE A 133 -2.40 16.63 -8.18
CA ILE A 133 -1.55 17.62 -7.50
C ILE A 133 -1.88 19.03 -8.01
N PHE A 134 -1.97 19.20 -9.34
CA PHE A 134 -2.28 20.50 -9.93
C PHE A 134 -3.71 20.97 -9.61
N GLY A 135 -4.68 20.06 -9.70
CA GLY A 135 -6.10 20.37 -9.46
C GLY A 135 -6.44 20.57 -7.98
N GLY A 136 -5.70 19.93 -7.07
CA GLY A 136 -5.87 20.11 -5.63
C GLY A 136 -5.27 21.41 -5.08
N GLY A 137 -4.32 22.02 -5.79
CA GLY A 137 -3.72 23.31 -5.40
C GLY A 137 -3.09 23.25 -4.01
N GLU A 138 -3.53 24.13 -3.11
CA GLU A 138 -3.06 24.17 -1.71
C GLU A 138 -3.47 22.94 -0.91
N ASP A 139 -4.54 22.23 -1.29
CA ASP A 139 -4.99 20.98 -0.65
C ASP A 139 -4.82 19.76 -1.59
N ALA A 140 -3.65 19.66 -2.22
CA ALA A 140 -3.29 18.53 -3.06
C ALA A 140 -3.44 17.18 -2.32
N LEU A 141 -3.11 17.14 -1.03
CA LEU A 141 -3.26 15.94 -0.21
C LEU A 141 -4.73 15.56 -0.03
N GLY A 142 -5.61 16.50 0.29
CA GLY A 142 -7.05 16.28 0.38
C GLY A 142 -7.64 15.81 -0.93
N ALA A 143 -7.24 16.39 -2.07
CA ALA A 143 -7.68 15.96 -3.40
C ALA A 143 -7.30 14.50 -3.72
N ILE A 144 -6.05 14.11 -3.41
CA ILE A 144 -5.58 12.73 -3.60
C ILE A 144 -6.35 11.77 -2.69
N GLN A 145 -6.56 12.12 -1.41
CA GLN A 145 -7.30 11.30 -0.45
C GLN A 145 -8.77 11.15 -0.86
N ALA A 146 -9.44 12.23 -1.24
CA ALA A 146 -10.83 12.22 -1.68
C ALA A 146 -11.02 11.33 -2.92
N THR A 147 -10.09 11.40 -3.88
CA THR A 147 -10.09 10.55 -5.07
C THR A 147 -9.91 9.08 -4.69
N ALA A 148 -8.96 8.78 -3.81
CA ALA A 148 -8.71 7.41 -3.34
C ALA A 148 -9.93 6.81 -2.61
N ILE A 149 -10.59 7.58 -1.74
CA ILE A 149 -11.80 7.16 -1.03
C ILE A 149 -12.95 6.95 -2.02
N SER A 150 -13.17 7.90 -2.92
CA SER A 150 -14.25 7.85 -3.91
C SER A 150 -14.10 6.68 -4.87
N ALA A 151 -12.87 6.35 -5.29
CA ALA A 151 -12.58 5.18 -6.11
C ALA A 151 -12.64 3.86 -5.32
N GLY A 152 -12.23 3.88 -4.05
CA GLY A 152 -12.21 2.69 -3.18
C GLY A 152 -13.59 2.22 -2.74
N LEU A 153 -14.54 3.15 -2.55
CA LEU A 153 -15.89 2.83 -2.09
C LEU A 153 -16.65 1.85 -3.01
N PRO A 154 -16.81 2.10 -4.33
CA PRO A 154 -17.47 1.13 -5.22
C PRO A 154 -16.69 -0.19 -5.32
N PHE A 155 -15.35 -0.13 -5.28
CA PHE A 155 -14.52 -1.32 -5.30
C PHE A 155 -14.67 -2.18 -4.02
N THR A 156 -15.04 -1.56 -2.90
CA THR A 156 -15.33 -2.29 -1.65
C THR A 156 -16.52 -3.24 -1.85
N VAL A 157 -17.56 -2.85 -2.59
CA VAL A 157 -18.68 -3.73 -2.92
C VAL A 157 -18.19 -4.94 -3.72
N VAL A 158 -17.30 -4.73 -4.70
CA VAL A 158 -16.68 -5.83 -5.47
C VAL A 158 -15.90 -6.77 -4.55
N LEU A 159 -15.12 -6.26 -3.60
CA LEU A 159 -14.37 -7.08 -2.64
C LEU A 159 -15.28 -7.90 -1.72
N LEU A 160 -16.41 -7.36 -1.30
CA LEU A 160 -17.40 -8.11 -0.51
C LEU A 160 -17.98 -9.27 -1.33
N ILE A 161 -18.33 -9.04 -2.59
CA ILE A 161 -18.79 -10.08 -3.51
C ILE A 161 -17.71 -11.15 -3.71
N MET A 162 -16.45 -10.75 -3.93
CA MET A 162 -15.33 -11.67 -4.06
C MET A 162 -15.09 -12.49 -2.79
N THR A 163 -15.22 -11.88 -1.62
CA THR A 163 -15.08 -12.56 -0.32
C THR A 163 -16.18 -13.60 -0.15
N TRP A 164 -17.42 -13.25 -0.45
CA TRP A 164 -18.54 -14.20 -0.44
C TRP A 164 -18.32 -15.36 -1.43
N GLY A 165 -17.87 -15.07 -2.65
CA GLY A 165 -17.52 -16.09 -3.65
C GLY A 165 -16.41 -17.03 -3.17
N LEU A 166 -15.37 -16.48 -2.53
CA LEU A 166 -14.27 -17.25 -1.96
C LEU A 166 -14.76 -18.18 -0.83
N LEU A 167 -15.60 -17.67 0.09
CA LEU A 167 -16.18 -18.48 1.16
C LEU A 167 -17.00 -19.65 0.62
N LYS A 168 -17.83 -19.40 -0.40
CA LYS A 168 -18.62 -20.43 -1.07
C LYS A 168 -17.72 -21.46 -1.75
N GLY A 169 -16.70 -21.02 -2.48
CA GLY A 169 -15.74 -21.88 -3.17
C GLY A 169 -14.96 -22.78 -2.20
N LEU A 170 -14.40 -22.21 -1.13
CA LEU A 170 -13.67 -22.97 -0.11
C LEU A 170 -14.57 -23.94 0.65
N SER A 171 -15.81 -23.57 0.93
CA SER A 171 -16.78 -24.46 1.59
C SER A 171 -17.14 -25.64 0.70
N HIS A 172 -17.35 -25.41 -0.60
CA HIS A 172 -17.61 -26.46 -1.57
C HIS A 172 -16.41 -27.41 -1.73
N GLU A 173 -15.20 -26.87 -1.87
CA GLU A 173 -13.97 -27.65 -1.95
C GLU A 173 -13.78 -28.51 -0.70
N ARG A 174 -14.00 -27.94 0.49
CA ARG A 174 -13.94 -28.69 1.76
C ARG A 174 -14.91 -29.87 1.77
N GLN A 175 -16.15 -29.68 1.29
CA GLN A 175 -17.13 -30.77 1.20
C GLN A 175 -16.69 -31.86 0.23
N LEU A 176 -16.11 -31.49 -0.92
CA LEU A 176 -15.60 -32.46 -1.90
C LEU A 176 -14.45 -33.28 -1.32
N LEU A 177 -13.51 -32.64 -0.62
CA LEU A 177 -12.38 -33.31 0.01
C LEU A 177 -12.82 -34.26 1.13
N ILE A 178 -13.85 -33.89 1.92
CA ILE A 178 -14.46 -34.79 2.92
C ILE A 178 -15.13 -35.98 2.23
N ALA A 179 -15.88 -35.77 1.14
CA ALA A 179 -16.52 -36.84 0.39
C ALA A 179 -15.52 -37.82 -0.24
N ARG A 180 -14.31 -37.36 -0.58
CA ARG A 180 -13.20 -38.18 -1.07
C ARG A 180 -12.40 -38.87 0.03
N GLY A 181 -12.66 -38.56 1.31
CA GLY A 181 -11.87 -39.06 2.44
C GLY A 181 -10.48 -38.44 2.56
N GLU A 182 -10.20 -37.35 1.83
CA GLU A 182 -8.92 -36.64 1.84
C GLU A 182 -8.83 -35.62 2.99
N LEU A 183 -9.97 -35.28 3.60
CA LEU A 183 -10.08 -34.48 4.82
C LEU A 183 -11.04 -35.15 5.80
N THR A 184 -10.64 -35.25 7.07
CA THR A 184 -11.49 -35.71 8.18
C THR A 184 -12.38 -34.59 8.71
#